data_AF-A0A316S0B0-F1
#
_entry.id   AF-A0A316S0B0-F1
#
_cell.length_a   1.000
_cell.length_b   1.000
_cell.length_c   1.000
_cell.angle_alpha   90.00
_cell.angle_beta   90.00
_cell.angle_gamma   90.00
#
_symmetry.space_group_name_H-M   'P 1'
#
loop_
_entity.id
_entity.type
_entity.pdbx_description
1 polymer ?
#
loop_
_entity_poly.entity_id
_entity_poly.type
_entity_poly.pdbx_seq_one_letter_code
_entity_poly.pdbx_strand_id
1 'polypeptide(L)'
;MILGMGVPELLVILVVVLLIFGPKNLPKIGSALGKTVKNVREGMEGDDKSDEKSEAKADDATDDDATELVVDEDDADADDDSKFCGHCGAKNPAGNAFCCKCGEKLD
;
A
#
# COMPACT_ATOMS: atom_id res chain seq x y z
N MET A 1 -19.10 -33.78 -1.98
CA MET A 1 -18.88 -33.57 -0.54
C MET A 1 -17.47 -33.08 -0.20
N ILE A 2 -16.79 -32.33 -1.08
CA ILE A 2 -15.46 -31.72 -0.80
C ILE A 2 -15.47 -30.18 -1.04
N LEU A 3 -16.48 -29.65 -1.75
CA LEU A 3 -16.71 -28.22 -1.95
C LEU A 3 -17.47 -27.58 -0.79
N GLY A 4 -17.28 -28.11 0.42
CA GLY A 4 -17.82 -27.57 1.67
C GLY A 4 -16.75 -26.93 2.55
N MET A 5 -15.49 -26.92 2.12
CA MET A 5 -14.49 -26.02 2.73
C MET A 5 -14.84 -24.61 2.28
N GLY A 6 -15.51 -23.89 3.17
CA GLY A 6 -15.90 -22.53 2.92
C GLY A 6 -14.70 -21.59 3.02
N VAL A 7 -14.99 -20.30 2.82
CA VAL A 7 -14.09 -19.20 3.18
C VAL A 7 -13.47 -19.36 4.57
N PRO A 8 -14.18 -19.82 5.64
CA PRO A 8 -13.58 -19.96 6.97
C PRO A 8 -12.40 -20.94 7.04
N GLU A 9 -12.48 -22.15 6.45
CA GLU A 9 -11.33 -23.08 6.49
C GLU A 9 -10.10 -22.51 5.75
N LEU A 10 -10.34 -21.82 4.63
CA LEU A 10 -9.29 -21.15 3.87
C LEU A 10 -8.63 -20.02 4.68
N LEU A 11 -9.42 -19.29 5.48
CA LEU A 11 -8.94 -18.23 6.38
C LEU A 11 -8.06 -18.82 7.51
N VAL A 12 -8.47 -19.93 8.11
CA VAL A 12 -7.67 -20.60 9.16
C VAL A 12 -6.31 -21.04 8.63
N ILE A 13 -6.28 -21.64 7.44
CA ILE A 13 -5.02 -22.05 6.79
C ILE A 13 -4.16 -20.83 6.47
N LEU A 14 -4.77 -19.75 5.96
CA LEU A 14 -4.06 -18.51 5.70
C LEU A 14 -3.39 -17.97 6.97
N VAL A 15 -4.10 -17.92 8.10
CA VAL A 15 -3.54 -17.46 9.38
C VAL A 15 -2.34 -18.32 9.81
N VAL A 16 -2.41 -19.64 9.70
CA VAL A 16 -1.28 -20.52 10.04
C VAL A 16 -0.07 -20.23 9.13
N VAL A 17 -0.29 -20.02 7.84
CA VAL A 17 0.77 -19.64 6.89
C VAL A 17 1.34 -18.26 7.24
N LEU A 18 0.50 -17.29 7.59
CA LEU A 18 0.92 -15.96 8.06
C LEU A 18 1.74 -16.04 9.35
N LEU A 19 1.46 -16.98 10.25
CA LEU A 19 2.25 -17.17 11.47
C LEU A 19 3.66 -17.72 11.17
N ILE A 20 3.76 -18.65 10.20
CA ILE A 20 5.05 -19.27 9.83
C ILE A 20 5.90 -18.30 9.01
N PHE A 21 5.30 -17.67 8.00
CA PHE A 21 6.02 -16.80 7.06
C PHE A 21 6.04 -15.33 7.49
N GLY A 22 5.09 -14.89 8.33
CA GLY A 22 4.89 -13.48 8.68
C GLY A 22 4.11 -12.70 7.61
N PRO A 23 3.24 -11.75 7.99
CA PRO A 23 2.47 -10.94 7.05
C PRO A 23 3.35 -10.05 6.17
N LYS A 24 4.54 -9.66 6.66
CA LYS A 24 5.51 -8.84 5.93
C LYS A 24 6.12 -9.56 4.72
N ASN A 25 6.13 -10.90 4.69
CA ASN A 25 6.75 -11.67 3.61
C ASN A 25 5.79 -12.02 2.47
N LEU A 26 4.46 -12.05 2.70
CA LEU A 26 3.48 -12.25 1.62
C LEU A 26 3.54 -11.19 0.52
N PRO A 27 3.55 -9.87 0.81
CA PRO A 27 3.57 -8.86 -0.24
C PRO A 27 4.87 -8.92 -1.05
N LYS A 28 5.99 -9.31 -0.43
CA LYS A 28 7.28 -9.48 -1.10
C LYS A 28 7.25 -10.62 -2.12
N ILE A 29 6.74 -11.79 -1.72
CA ILE A 29 6.62 -12.97 -2.59
C ILE A 29 5.53 -12.74 -3.66
N GLY A 30 4.40 -12.15 -3.28
CA GLY A 30 3.30 -11.81 -4.19
C GLY A 30 3.71 -10.78 -5.25
N SER A 31 4.53 -9.79 -4.91
CA SER A 31 5.05 -8.81 -5.88
C SER A 31 5.98 -9.46 -6.91
N ALA A 32 6.81 -10.43 -6.48
CA ALA A 32 7.69 -11.17 -7.39
C ALA A 32 6.90 -12.10 -8.32
N LEU A 33 5.99 -12.89 -7.76
CA LEU A 33 5.12 -13.79 -8.54
C LEU A 33 4.18 -13.03 -9.46
N GLY A 34 3.64 -11.89 -9.01
CA GLY A 34 2.72 -11.05 -9.77
C GLY A 34 3.39 -10.46 -11.01
N LYS A 35 4.66 -10.05 -10.91
CA LYS A 35 5.46 -9.63 -12.07
C LYS A 35 5.59 -10.79 -13.07
N THR A 36 6.01 -11.98 -12.62
CA THR A 36 6.11 -13.16 -13.50
C THR A 36 4.79 -13.49 -14.19
N VAL A 37 3.68 -13.52 -13.46
CA VAL A 37 2.35 -13.80 -14.02
C VAL A 37 1.93 -12.71 -15.01
N LYS A 38 2.20 -11.44 -14.70
CA LYS A 38 1.92 -10.31 -15.60
C LYS A 38 2.66 -10.48 -16.93
N ASN A 39 3.97 -10.75 -16.88
CA ASN A 39 4.78 -10.97 -18.07
C ASN A 39 4.36 -12.22 -18.86
N VAL A 40 3.97 -13.31 -18.19
CA VAL A 40 3.44 -14.53 -18.84
C VAL A 40 2.13 -14.22 -19.57
N ARG A 41 1.26 -13.45 -18.92
CA ARG A 41 -0.04 -13.08 -19.46
C ARG A 41 0.08 -12.12 -20.65
N GLU A 42 0.95 -11.11 -20.55
CA GLU A 42 1.31 -10.21 -21.65
C GLU A 42 1.89 -10.97 -22.86
N GLY A 43 2.75 -11.97 -22.62
CA GLY A 43 3.29 -12.82 -23.68
C GLY A 43 2.26 -13.77 -24.32
N MET A 44 1.19 -14.13 -23.61
CA MET A 44 0.10 -14.96 -24.14
C MET A 44 -0.99 -14.15 -24.86
N GLU A 45 -1.21 -12.88 -24.48
CA GLU A 45 -2.25 -12.02 -25.07
C GLU A 45 -1.84 -11.39 -26.42
N GLY A 46 -0.59 -11.55 -26.86
CA GLY A 46 -0.12 -11.05 -28.15
C GLY A 46 0.18 -9.54 -28.13
N ASP A 47 1.23 -9.17 -28.85
CA ASP A 47 1.91 -7.87 -28.84
C ASP A 47 1.05 -6.67 -29.25
N ASP A 48 0.16 -6.18 -28.37
CA ASP A 48 -0.64 -4.98 -28.68
C ASP A 48 -0.60 -3.86 -27.62
N LYS A 49 0.21 -3.97 -26.55
CA LYS A 49 0.51 -2.84 -25.65
C LYS A 49 1.89 -2.97 -25.00
N SER A 50 2.93 -2.56 -25.73
CA SER A 50 4.19 -2.17 -25.08
C SER A 50 4.04 -0.80 -24.40
N ASP A 51 4.71 -0.67 -23.26
CA ASP A 51 5.01 0.56 -22.54
C ASP A 51 3.86 1.29 -21.82
N GLU A 52 3.69 0.97 -20.53
CA GLU A 52 3.74 2.01 -19.50
C GLU A 52 4.58 1.54 -18.31
N LYS A 53 5.80 2.07 -18.28
CA LYS A 53 6.64 2.35 -17.10
C LYS A 53 6.04 1.97 -15.74
N SER A 54 6.62 0.97 -15.09
CA SER A 54 6.52 0.84 -13.63
C SER A 54 7.87 0.48 -13.03
N GLU A 55 8.73 1.50 -12.95
CA GLU A 55 9.75 1.57 -11.91
C GLU A 55 9.01 1.69 -10.57
N ALA A 56 8.72 0.56 -9.92
CA ALA A 56 8.43 0.56 -8.50
C ALA A 56 9.61 -0.11 -7.80
N LYS A 57 10.54 0.73 -7.32
CA LYS A 57 11.49 0.37 -6.27
C LYS A 57 10.71 -0.34 -5.16
N ALA A 58 11.07 -1.57 -4.88
CA ALA A 58 10.65 -2.29 -3.67
C ALA A 58 11.90 -2.57 -2.83
N ASP A 59 12.54 -1.49 -2.37
CA ASP A 59 13.45 -1.49 -1.24
C ASP A 59 12.98 -0.31 -0.37
N ASP A 60 12.20 -0.59 0.66
CA ASP A 60 12.61 -0.40 2.04
C ASP A 60 11.50 -0.85 3.00
N ALA A 61 11.93 -1.33 4.17
CA ALA A 61 11.07 -1.78 5.25
C ALA A 61 10.17 -0.65 5.77
N THR A 62 8.92 -0.98 6.09
CA THR A 62 8.26 -0.35 7.24
C THR A 62 7.78 -1.50 8.12
N ASP A 63 8.56 -1.66 9.18
CA ASP A 63 8.11 -2.21 10.45
C ASP A 63 7.01 -1.32 11.03
N ASP A 64 6.21 -1.87 11.94
CA ASP A 64 4.94 -1.34 12.49
C ASP A 64 3.79 -1.27 11.47
N ASP A 65 2.61 -1.81 11.71
CA ASP A 65 1.88 -1.95 12.96
C ASP A 65 0.88 -3.09 12.81
N ALA A 66 0.77 -3.90 13.87
CA ALA A 66 -0.27 -4.89 13.97
C ALA A 66 -1.60 -4.16 14.13
N THR A 67 -2.48 -4.20 13.13
CA THR A 67 -3.88 -3.87 13.38
C THR A 67 -4.46 -4.98 14.24
N GLU A 68 -4.36 -4.78 15.55
CA GLU A 68 -5.21 -5.43 16.53
C GLU A 68 -6.65 -5.19 16.07
N LEU A 69 -7.36 -6.28 15.81
CA LEU A 69 -8.80 -6.25 15.64
C LEU A 69 -9.43 -6.14 17.05
N VAL A 70 -9.16 -5.03 17.72
CA VAL A 70 -10.00 -4.58 18.83
C VAL A 70 -11.08 -3.71 18.21
N VAL A 71 -12.27 -4.30 18.14
CA VAL A 71 -13.50 -3.54 18.32
C VAL A 71 -13.31 -2.66 19.55
N ASP A 72 -13.57 -1.35 19.43
CA ASP A 72 -14.39 -0.57 20.36
C ASP A 72 -14.23 0.95 20.13
N GLU A 73 -15.39 1.59 19.90
CA GLU A 73 -15.82 2.89 20.41
C GLU A 73 -15.39 4.22 19.74
N ASP A 74 -16.41 5.08 19.66
CA ASP A 74 -16.56 6.42 19.11
C ASP A 74 -15.51 7.50 19.51
N ASP A 75 -15.58 8.60 18.75
CA ASP A 75 -15.12 9.97 19.05
C ASP A 75 -13.62 10.35 18.85
N ALA A 76 -13.35 11.23 17.88
CA ALA A 76 -12.94 12.63 18.13
C ALA A 76 -12.26 13.28 16.90
N ASP A 77 -12.91 14.31 16.37
CA ASP A 77 -12.33 15.32 15.49
C ASP A 77 -11.10 16.01 16.13
N ALA A 78 -10.05 16.23 15.34
CA ALA A 78 -9.03 17.25 15.60
C ALA A 78 -8.46 17.78 14.28
N ASP A 79 -8.70 19.07 14.07
CA ASP A 79 -8.46 19.92 12.90
C ASP A 79 -7.04 19.79 12.29
N ASP A 80 -6.95 19.46 10.99
CA ASP A 80 -5.73 19.59 10.19
C ASP A 80 -5.81 20.88 9.36
N ASP A 81 -5.56 22.01 10.02
CA ASP A 81 -5.31 23.31 9.38
C ASP A 81 -4.00 23.24 8.55
N SER A 82 -4.10 22.71 7.35
CA SER A 82 -2.98 22.56 6.43
C SER A 82 -3.13 23.53 5.26
N LYS A 83 -2.13 24.40 5.08
CA LYS A 83 -2.09 25.37 3.98
C LYS A 83 -1.43 24.74 2.75
N PHE A 84 -1.97 25.05 1.57
CA PHE A 84 -1.41 24.59 0.30
C PHE A 84 -0.54 25.68 -0.35
N CYS A 85 0.59 25.27 -0.93
CA CYS A 85 1.45 26.15 -1.69
C CYS A 85 0.84 26.49 -3.06
N GLY A 86 0.62 27.77 -3.36
CA GLY A 86 0.06 28.22 -4.65
C GLY A 86 0.98 28.01 -5.86
N HIS A 87 2.30 27.86 -5.64
CA HIS A 87 3.27 27.69 -6.72
C HIS A 87 3.51 26.22 -7.11
N CYS A 88 3.59 25.30 -6.14
CA CYS A 88 3.90 23.89 -6.40
C CYS A 88 2.83 22.89 -5.96
N GLY A 89 1.75 23.36 -5.32
CA GLY A 89 0.63 22.53 -4.86
C GLY A 89 0.95 21.64 -3.65
N ALA A 90 2.14 21.76 -3.04
CA ALA A 90 2.49 20.97 -1.87
C ALA A 90 1.66 21.37 -0.66
N LYS A 91 1.17 20.37 0.08
CA LYS A 91 0.54 20.52 1.39
C LYS A 91 1.62 20.84 2.43
N ASN A 92 1.43 21.90 3.20
CA ASN A 92 2.42 22.36 4.16
C ASN A 92 1.75 22.63 5.53
N PRO A 93 2.42 22.32 6.65
CA PRO A 93 1.88 22.57 7.98
C PRO A 93 1.73 24.08 8.24
N ALA A 94 0.71 24.47 9.02
CA ALA A 94 0.38 25.89 9.29
C ALA A 94 1.48 26.72 9.99
N GLY A 95 2.54 26.09 10.51
CA GLY A 95 3.64 26.77 11.21
C GLY A 95 4.79 27.25 10.33
N ASN A 96 4.81 26.90 9.03
CA ASN A 96 5.98 27.12 8.18
C ASN A 96 5.79 28.35 7.27
N ALA A 97 6.71 29.31 7.35
CA ALA A 97 6.69 30.53 6.53
C ALA A 97 7.07 30.30 5.04
N PHE A 98 7.69 29.16 4.73
CA PHE A 98 8.15 28.79 3.40
C PHE A 98 7.73 27.36 3.07
N CYS A 99 7.52 27.10 1.78
CA CYS A 99 7.17 25.79 1.26
C CYS A 99 8.36 24.84 1.36
N CYS A 100 8.18 23.70 2.03
CA CYS A 100 9.24 22.68 2.18
C CYS A 100 9.67 22.02 0.85
N LYS A 101 8.88 22.18 -0.22
CA LYS A 101 9.14 21.55 -1.52
C LYS A 101 9.77 22.48 -2.55
N CYS A 102 9.31 23.73 -2.65
CA CYS A 102 9.80 24.67 -3.66
C CYS A 102 10.47 25.93 -3.08
N GLY A 103 10.49 26.11 -1.75
CA GLY A 103 11.11 27.27 -1.11
C GLY A 103 10.33 28.59 -1.26
N GLU A 104 9.21 28.60 -1.99
CA GLU A 104 8.35 29.76 -2.14
C GLU A 104 7.73 30.13 -0.79
N LYS A 105 7.53 31.43 -0.53
CA LYS A 105 6.85 31.89 0.67
C LYS A 105 5.38 31.43 0.66
N LEU A 106 4.90 30.95 1.79
CA LEU A 106 3.48 30.59 1.96
C LEU A 106 2.78 31.77 2.61
N ASP A 107 1.86 32.39 1.87
CA ASP A 107 0.95 33.40 2.39
C ASP A 107 -0.34 32.73 2.95
#